data_AF-A0A927A627-F1
#
_entry.id   AF-A0A927A627-F1
#
_cell.length_a   1.000
_cell.length_b   1.000
_cell.length_c   1.000
_cell.angle_alpha   90.00
_cell.angle_beta   90.00
_cell.angle_gamma   90.00
#
_symmetry.space_group_name_H-M   'P 1'
#
loop_
_entity.id
_entity.type
_entity.pdbx_description
1 polymer ?
#
loop_
_entity_poly.entity_id
_entity_poly.type
_entity_poly.pdbx_seq_one_letter_code
_entity_poly.pdbx_strand_id
1 'polypeptide(L)' 'MPELQLSLTLHETNLILEALGEMPFARVHQLIAKIQQQAHAQLQATQDTTSSENLTRSQDER' A
#
# COMPACT_ATOMS: atom_id res chain seq x y z
N MET A 1 -8.91 12.89 -14.87
CA MET A 1 -8.83 13.40 -13.48
C MET A 1 -7.43 13.11 -12.97
N PRO A 2 -6.72 14.06 -12.34
CA PRO A 2 -5.36 13.81 -11.84
C PRO A 2 -5.38 12.76 -10.72
N GLU A 3 -4.36 11.90 -10.66
CA GLU A 3 -4.14 10.97 -9.54
C GLU A 3 -3.35 11.65 -8.43
N LEU A 4 -3.68 11.30 -7.17
CA LEU A 4 -3.01 11.80 -5.97
C LEU A 4 -2.46 10.60 -5.20
N GLN A 5 -1.19 10.70 -4.78
CA GLN A 5 -0.55 9.73 -3.88
C GLN A 5 -0.58 10.28 -2.46
N LEU A 6 -1.03 9.45 -1.51
CA LEU A 6 -1.11 9.77 -0.09
C LEU A 6 -0.12 8.86 0.66
N SER A 7 0.74 9.47 1.47
CA SER A 7 1.58 8.74 2.43
C SER A 7 0.86 8.69 3.77
N LEU A 8 0.30 7.52 4.08
CA LEU A 8 -0.49 7.28 5.28
C LEU A 8 0.09 6.09 6.04
N THR A 9 -0.06 6.09 7.35
CA THR A 9 0.20 4.91 8.16
C THR A 9 -0.90 3.85 7.97
N LEU A 10 -0.60 2.61 8.36
CA LEU A 10 -1.59 1.54 8.37
C LEU A 10 -2.80 1.89 9.26
N HIS A 11 -2.55 2.57 10.38
CA HIS A 11 -3.61 2.99 11.30
C HIS A 11 -4.55 4.02 10.66
N GLU A 12 -4.00 5.06 10.04
CA GLU A 12 -4.80 6.07 9.32
C GLU A 12 -5.57 5.46 8.15
N THR A 13 -4.96 4.50 7.45
CA THR A 13 -5.62 3.77 6.35
C THR A 13 -6.81 2.96 6.85
N ASN A 14 -6.67 2.26 7.98
CA ASN A 14 -7.78 1.52 8.60
C ASN A 14 -8.91 2.46 9.04
N LEU A 15 -8.58 3.59 9.67
CA LEU A 15 -9.58 4.58 10.09
C LEU A 15 -10.40 5.11 8.89
N ILE A 16 -9.75 5.35 7.75
CA ILE A 16 -10.43 5.75 6.53
C ILE A 16 -11.35 4.62 6.04
N LEU A 17 -10.86 3.37 6.00
CA LEU A 17 -11.67 2.23 5.58
C LEU A 17 -12.90 2.01 6.48
N GLU A 18 -12.76 2.19 7.80
CA GLU A 18 -13.87 2.17 8.76
C GLU A 18 -14.89 3.27 8.44
N ALA A 19 -14.45 4.51 8.25
CA ALA A 19 -15.33 5.62 7.88
C ALA A 19 -16.02 5.42 6.52
N LEU A 20 -15.36 4.76 5.56
CA LEU A 20 -15.98 4.38 4.28
C LEU A 20 -17.04 3.28 4.47
N GLY A 21 -16.88 2.40 5.45
CA GLY A 21 -17.84 1.34 5.78
C GLY A 21 -19.21 1.85 6.25
N GLU A 22 -19.25 3.05 6.83
CA GLU A 22 -20.48 3.73 7.26
C GLU A 22 -21.30 4.33 6.09
N MET A 23 -20.76 4.31 4.87
CA MET A 23 -21.42 4.85 3.67
C MET A 23 -22.04 3.74 2.80
N PRO A 24 -23.00 4.07 1.91
CA PRO A 24 -23.60 3.09 1.01
C PRO A 24 -22.55 2.41 0.11
N PHE A 25 -22.51 1.07 0.14
CA PHE A 25 -21.54 0.26 -0.59
C PHE A 25 -21.37 0.66 -2.07
N ALA A 26 -22.47 0.96 -2.76
CA ALA A 26 -22.46 1.38 -4.16
C ALA A 26 -21.57 2.61 -4.43
N ARG A 27 -21.37 3.48 -3.43
CA ARG A 27 -20.48 4.65 -3.54
C ARG A 27 -19.02 4.34 -3.21
N VAL A 28 -18.76 3.43 -2.27
CA VAL A 28 -17.42 3.24 -1.68
C VAL A 28 -16.64 2.05 -2.21
N HIS A 29 -17.30 1.04 -2.79
CA HIS A 29 -16.64 -0.21 -3.21
C HIS A 29 -15.43 0.02 -4.14
N GLN A 30 -15.55 0.90 -5.14
CA GLN A 30 -14.45 1.25 -6.04
C GLN A 30 -13.32 2.01 -5.34
N LEU A 31 -13.65 2.86 -4.37
CA LEU A 31 -12.66 3.62 -3.62
C LEU A 31 -11.86 2.70 -2.68
N ILE A 32 -12.56 1.81 -1.97
CA ILE A 32 -11.95 0.80 -1.11
C ILE A 32 -11.01 -0.12 -1.93
N ALA A 33 -11.45 -0.58 -3.11
CA ALA A 33 -10.63 -1.40 -3.99
C ALA A 33 -9.34 -0.67 -4.41
N LYS A 34 -9.42 0.62 -4.75
CA LYS A 34 -8.22 1.43 -5.10
C LYS A 34 -7.26 1.58 -3.92
N ILE A 35 -7.77 1.85 -2.72
CA ILE A 35 -6.94 1.97 -1.51
C ILE A 35 -6.21 0.64 -1.24
N GLN A 36 -6.91 -0.49 -1.34
CA GLN A 36 -6.32 -1.81 -1.14
C GLN A 36 -5.24 -2.12 -2.18
N GLN A 37 -5.47 -1.77 -3.45
CA GLN A 37 -4.47 -1.93 -4.51
C GLN A 37 -3.20 -1.12 -4.23
N GLN A 38 -3.36 0.14 -3.82
CA GLN A 38 -2.22 1.01 -3.48
C GLN A 38 -1.46 0.48 -2.25
N ALA A 39 -2.16 0.01 -1.22
CA ALA A 39 -1.53 -0.58 -0.04
C ALA A 39 -0.73 -1.85 -0.39
N HIS A 40 -1.30 -2.73 -1.21
CA HIS A 40 -0.64 -3.97 -1.61
C HIS A 40 0.61 -3.73 -2.46
N ALA A 41 0.58 -2.74 -3.36
CA ALA A 41 1.74 -2.34 -4.15
C ALA A 41 2.88 -1.78 -3.28
N GLN A 42 2.55 -0.96 -2.28
CA GLN A 42 3.55 -0.39 -1.36
C GLN A 42 4.18 -1.46 -0.44
N LEU A 43 3.38 -2.43 0.01
CA LEU A 43 3.88 -3.55 0.82
C LEU A 43 4.80 -4.49 0.02
N GLN A 44 4.47 -4.78 -1.25
CA GLN A 44 5.33 -5.59 -2.12
C GLN A 44 6.66 -4.87 -2.43
N ALA A 45 6.61 -3.59 -2.79
CA ALA A 45 7.82 -2.80 -3.07
C ALA A 45 8.82 -2.78 -1.90
N THR A 46 8.33 -2.86 -0.66
CA THR A 46 9.16 -2.95 0.55
C THR A 46 9.90 -4.31 0.64
N GLN A 47 9.27 -5.40 0.20
CA GLN A 47 9.86 -6.75 0.24
C GLN A 47 10.90 -6.98 -0.88
N ASP A 48 10.64 -6.45 -2.08
CA ASP A 48 11.57 -6.57 -3.22
C ASP A 48 12.90 -5.82 -2.95
N THR A 49 12.82 -4.64 -2.32
CA THR A 49 14.00 -3.84 -1.98
C THR A 49 14.90 -4.55 -0.96
N THR A 50 14.30 -5.20 0.04
CA THR A 50 15.04 -5.94 1.08
C THR A 50 15.75 -7.19 0.51
N SER A 51 15.14 -7.84 -0.48
CA SER A 51 15.69 -9.06 -1.09
C SER A 51 16.86 -8.79 -2.04
N SER A 52 16.80 -7.68 -2.80
CA SER A 52 17.86 -7.30 -3.74
C SER A 52 19.12 -6.77 -3.04
N GLU A 53 18.97 -6.17 -1.86
CA GLU A 53 20.09 -5.65 -1.07
C GLU A 53 20.93 -6.78 -0.44
N ASN A 54 20.28 -7.89 -0.01
CA ASN A 54 20.95 -9.03 0.60
C ASN A 54 21.79 -9.86 -0.39
N LEU A 55 21.37 -9.94 -1.65
CA LEU A 55 22.11 -10.66 -2.71
C LEU A 55 23.38 -9.92 -3.17
N THR A 56 23.36 -8.59 -3.11
CA THR A 56 24.50 -7.74 -3.48
C THR A 56 25.59 -7.78 -2.39
N ARG A 57 25.19 -7.79 -1.12
CA ARG A 57 26.13 -7.81 0.02
C ARG A 57 26.92 -9.13 0.12
N SER A 58 26.29 -10.24 -0.26
CA SER A 58 26.91 -11.57 -0.22
C SER A 58 27.99 -11.81 -1.29
N GLN A 59 28.10 -10.92 -2.29
CA GLN A 59 29.07 -11.02 -3.38
C GLN A 59 30.39 -10.29 -3.09
N ASP A 60 30.40 -9.36 -2.12
CA ASP A 60 31.57 -8.55 -1.76
C ASP A 60 32.45 -9.24 -0.68
N GLU A 61 31.95 -10.29 -0.03
CA GLU A 61 32.66 -11.07 1.00
C GLU A 61 33.41 -12.32 0.47
N ARG A 62 33.64 -12.44 -0.86
CA ARG A 62 34.38 -13.57 -1.47
C ARG A 62 35.68 -13.17 -2.14
#